data_AF-A0A845CAA0-F1
#
_entry.id   AF-A0A845CAA0-F1
#
_cell.length_a   1.000
_cell.length_b   1.000
_cell.length_c   1.000
_cell.angle_alpha   90.00
_cell.angle_beta   90.00
_cell.angle_gamma   90.00
#
_symmetry.space_group_name_H-M   'P 1'
#
loop_
_entity.id
_entity.type
_entity.pdbx_description
1 polymer ?
#
loop_
_entity_poly.entity_id
_entity_poly.type
_entity_poly.pdbx_seq_one_letter_code
_entity_poly.pdbx_strand_id
1 'polypeptide(L)' 'MLRPGNVHSADNWREVLEPILARYERTGVRRYFRADAAFAKPEVYEYLEGRRVLYAIRLPSNEVL' A
#
# COMPACT_ATOMS: atom_id res chain seq x y z
N MET A 1 -7.18 -7.72 14.94
CA MET A 1 -8.51 -7.16 14.65
C MET A 1 -8.83 -7.52 13.20
N LEU A 2 -9.84 -8.36 12.97
CA LEU A 2 -10.21 -8.79 11.62
C LEU A 2 -11.15 -7.75 10.99
N ARG A 3 -10.95 -7.46 9.71
CA ARG A 3 -11.78 -6.50 8.97
C ARG A 3 -13.13 -7.13 8.62
N PRO A 4 -14.25 -6.38 8.66
CA PRO A 4 -15.52 -6.86 8.12
C PRO A 4 -15.35 -7.19 6.63
N GLY A 5 -15.82 -8.37 6.21
CA GLY A 5 -15.57 -8.93 4.87
C GLY A 5 -16.11 -8.12 3.68
N ASN A 6 -16.86 -7.04 3.93
CA ASN A 6 -17.45 -6.18 2.91
C ASN A 6 -16.69 -4.86 2.70
N VAL A 7 -15.58 -4.61 3.41
CA VAL A 7 -14.80 -3.37 3.26
C VAL A 7 -13.57 -3.63 2.39
N HIS A 8 -13.45 -2.91 1.28
CA HIS A 8 -12.40 -3.12 0.30
C HIS A 8 -11.03 -2.88 0.95
N SER A 9 -10.10 -3.84 0.85
CA SER A 9 -8.82 -3.86 1.60
C SER A 9 -8.02 -2.54 1.54
N ALA A 10 -8.24 -1.76 0.49
CA ALA A 10 -7.61 -0.47 0.27
C ALA A 10 -8.32 0.74 0.92
N ASP A 11 -9.41 0.59 1.66
CA ASP A 11 -10.10 1.75 2.28
C ASP A 11 -9.35 2.27 3.52
N ASN A 12 -8.72 1.38 4.31
CA ASN A 12 -7.89 1.74 5.46
C ASN A 12 -6.44 1.28 5.24
N TRP A 13 -5.95 1.39 4.01
CA TRP A 13 -4.60 0.95 3.66
C TRP A 13 -3.54 1.58 4.57
N ARG A 14 -3.75 2.83 5.00
CA ARG A 14 -2.82 3.57 5.86
C ARG A 14 -2.72 2.97 7.26
N GLU A 15 -3.84 2.59 7.88
CA GLU A 15 -3.85 1.96 9.21
C GLU A 15 -3.08 0.64 9.24
N VAL A 16 -3.01 -0.06 8.10
CA VAL A 16 -2.25 -1.30 7.97
C VAL A 16 -0.78 -1.01 7.64
N LEU A 17 -0.52 -0.12 6.68
CA LEU A 17 0.81 0.10 6.15
C LEU A 17 1.71 0.92 7.09
N GLU A 18 1.16 1.92 7.74
CA GLU A 18 1.89 2.84 8.61
C GLU A 18 2.61 2.16 9.79
N PRO A 19 1.95 1.32 10.62
CA PRO A 19 2.65 0.66 11.72
C PRO A 19 3.73 -0.32 11.23
N ILE A 20 3.53 -0.93 10.06
CA ILE A 20 4.51 -1.84 9.45
C ILE A 20 5.74 -1.05 9.02
N LEU A 21 5.57 0.05 8.28
CA LEU A 21 6.69 0.87 7.83
C LEU A 21 7.42 1.53 9.00
N ALA A 22 6.71 2.03 10.02
CA ALA A 22 7.32 2.61 11.22
C ALA A 22 8.21 1.59 11.96
N ARG A 23 7.80 0.32 12.02
CA ARG A 23 8.62 -0.76 12.59
C ARG A 23 9.93 -0.96 11.82
N TYR A 24 9.87 -0.96 10.49
CA TYR A 24 11.05 -1.13 9.64
C TYR A 24 11.83 0.16 9.39
N GLU A 25 11.31 1.32 9.81
CA GLU A 25 12.01 2.60 9.69
C GLU A 25 13.34 2.57 10.43
N ARG A 26 13.30 1.98 11.62
CA ARG A 26 14.41 1.88 12.57
C ARG A 26 15.48 0.84 12.20
N THR A 27 15.24 0.00 11.22
CA THR A 27 16.16 -1.10 10.87
C THR A 27 17.12 -0.76 9.73
N GLY A 28 16.94 0.38 9.06
CA GLY A 28 17.83 0.83 7.97
C GLY A 28 17.79 -0.02 6.70
N VAL A 29 16.89 -0.99 6.59
CA VAL A 29 16.76 -1.88 5.42
C VAL A 29 16.00 -1.19 4.28
N ARG A 30 16.32 -1.57 3.04
CA ARG A 30 15.49 -1.20 1.87
C ARG A 30 14.12 -1.84 1.98
N ARG A 31 13.07 -1.05 1.75
CA ARG A 31 11.66 -1.47 1.90
C ARG A 31 11.02 -1.58 0.53
N TYR A 32 10.34 -2.70 0.32
CA TYR A 32 9.58 -3.00 -0.89
C TYR A 32 8.12 -3.25 -0.50
N PHE A 33 7.19 -2.53 -1.12
CA PHE A 33 5.76 -2.73 -0.95
C PHE A 33 5.17 -3.37 -2.21
N ARG A 34 4.56 -4.55 -2.06
CA ARG A 34 3.85 -5.24 -3.14
C ARG A 34 2.37 -5.31 -2.81
N ALA A 35 1.53 -4.83 -3.72
CA ALA A 35 0.08 -4.81 -3.51
C ALA A 35 -0.71 -5.09 -4.80
N ASP A 36 -1.98 -5.44 -4.63
CA ASP A 36 -2.91 -5.65 -5.73
C ASP A 36 -3.52 -4.33 -6.25
N ALA A 37 -4.38 -4.42 -7.27
CA ALA A 37 -4.94 -3.27 -7.97
C ALA A 37 -5.82 -2.35 -7.12
N ALA A 38 -6.40 -2.84 -6.02
CA ALA A 38 -7.15 -1.97 -5.12
C ALA A 38 -6.27 -0.88 -4.48
N PHE A 39 -4.95 -1.09 -4.41
CA PHE A 39 -3.98 -0.15 -3.86
C PHE A 39 -3.41 0.83 -4.90
N ALA A 40 -3.80 0.72 -6.17
CA ALA A 40 -3.41 1.66 -7.23
C ALA A 40 -4.15 3.00 -7.10
N LYS A 41 -3.97 3.68 -5.96
CA LYS A 41 -4.58 4.97 -5.63
C LYS A 41 -3.50 6.06 -5.51
N PRO A 42 -3.73 7.30 -5.98
CA PRO A 42 -2.76 8.39 -5.89
C PRO A 42 -2.17 8.57 -4.48
N GLU A 43 -3.01 8.50 -3.45
CA GLU A 43 -2.59 8.76 -2.06
C GLU A 43 -1.66 7.67 -1.51
N VAL A 44 -1.70 6.45 -2.09
CA VAL A 44 -0.81 5.34 -1.75
C VAL A 44 0.57 5.59 -2.36
N TYR A 45 0.63 6.01 -3.63
CA TYR A 45 1.89 6.34 -4.31
C TYR A 45 2.63 7.48 -3.60
N GLU A 46 1.93 8.60 -3.36
CA GLU A 46 2.50 9.77 -2.66
C GLU A 46 3.08 9.39 -1.28
N TYR A 47 2.38 8.53 -0.56
CA TYR A 47 2.80 8.10 0.77
C TYR A 47 4.06 7.21 0.75
N LEU A 48 4.17 6.31 -0.22
CA LEU A 48 5.32 5.42 -0.41
C LEU A 48 6.54 6.21 -0.89
N GLU A 49 6.35 7.11 -1.85
CA GLU A 49 7.41 7.94 -2.44
C GLU A 49 7.97 8.92 -1.41
N GLY A 50 7.10 9.58 -0.64
CA GLY A 50 7.51 10.46 0.45
C GLY A 50 8.37 9.77 1.52
N ARG A 51 8.26 8.44 1.64
CA ARG A 51 9.06 7.60 2.56
C ARG A 51 10.18 6.82 1.88
N ARG A 52 10.43 7.06 0.59
CA ARG A 52 11.42 6.35 -0.23
C ARG A 52 11.26 4.83 -0.20
N VAL A 53 10.01 4.36 -0.14
CA VAL A 53 9.66 2.95 -0.21
C VAL A 53 9.50 2.57 -1.68
N LEU A 54 10.23 1.53 -2.12
CA LEU A 54 10.08 0.99 -3.47
C LEU A 54 8.81 0.17 -3.55
N TYR A 55 8.14 0.15 -4.70
CA TYR A 55 6.86 -0.55 -4.81
C TYR A 55 6.63 -1.24 -6.15
N ALA A 56 5.80 -2.28 -6.10
CA ALA A 56 5.24 -2.96 -7.26
C ALA A 56 3.74 -3.17 -7.01
N ILE A 57 2.92 -2.36 -7.66
CA ILE A 57 1.46 -2.37 -7.50
C ILE A 57 0.85 -2.76 -8.85
N ARG A 58 -0.01 -3.77 -8.86
CA ARG A 58 -0.73 -4.18 -10.07
C ARG A 58 -1.64 -3.02 -10.50
N LEU A 59 -1.59 -2.61 -11.76
CA LEU A 59 -2.58 -1.64 -12.26
C LEU A 59 -3.94 -2.33 -12.44
N PRO A 60 -5.05 -1.63 -12.19
CA PRO A 60 -6.37 -2.15 -12.57
C PRO A 60 -6.39 -2.41 -14.07
N SER A 61 -7.08 -3.47 -14.49
CA SER A 61 -7.30 -3.69 -15.92
C SER A 61 -8.20 -2.57 -16.42
N ASN A 62 -7.84 -1.91 -17.52
CA ASN A 62 -8.82 -1.05 -18.20
C ASN A 62 -9.96 -1.95 -18.70
N GLU A 63 -11.21 -1.61 -18.34
CA GLU A 63 -12.40 -2.29 -18.88
C GLU A 63 -12.66 -1.97 -20.36
N VAL A 64 -11.89 -1.04 -20.94
CA VAL A 64 -11.99 -0.66 -22.36
C VAL A 64 -10.96 -1.44 -23.17
N LEU A 65 -11.43 -2.53 -23.78
CA LEU A 65 -10.86 -3.11 -25.01
C LEU A 65 -11.93 -3.08 -26.10
#